data_AF-A0A8C2GWQ2-F1
#
_entry.id   AF-A0A8C2GWQ2-F1
#
_cell.length_a   1.000
_cell.length_b   1.000
_cell.length_c   1.000
_cell.angle_alpha   90.00
_cell.angle_beta   90.00
_cell.angle_gamma   90.00
#
_symmetry.space_group_name_H-M   'P 1'
#
loop_
_entity.id
_entity.type
_entity.pdbx_description
1 polymer ?
#
loop_
_entity_poly.entity_id
_entity_poly.type
_entity_poly.pdbx_seq_one_letter_code
_entity_poly.pdbx_strand_id
1 'polypeptide(L)'
;MGEKRKKQGMIQRTEVVLSVLGELQEATECVGLDALTKVAVEVEQVLAPFHLPTALCSEISSWLGIDAVAHRLYPGDAPTGLLPLFCKGEGNLLFDAASMLLVGSTSLSLELKVRTVVEMLLWKRYYLCGMIDSKVMLQAVRFSLCTEESQDMLNLPIQVLEAIFDADVKASCFPGSFANMWHVYALASVLQCNIYSVYPMYNLKIRPYFSRVIRPRTWPKDFEPFTLHIMWSGDLEAGSVFKPHNFVALIHASDLKIGSPNSEQRMPSVKSLDLLNQDSQLSYSNLKDKFNITKSTFYRWKRQSLEYHKKSVARYEAKNFFLTSYKQGKLIPLNQFKQLFPEIPRSTYY
;
A
#
# COMPACT_ATOMS: atom_id res chain seq x y z
N MET A 1 43.27 -32.69 13.02
CA MET A 1 42.19 -33.01 12.04
C MET A 1 40.81 -32.78 12.68
N GLY A 2 40.54 -31.55 13.16
CA GLY A 2 39.31 -31.27 13.93
C GLY A 2 38.79 -29.83 13.89
N GLU A 3 39.42 -28.92 13.13
CA GLU A 3 39.05 -27.48 13.12
C GLU A 3 38.66 -26.93 11.75
N LYS A 4 38.53 -27.77 10.72
CA LYS A 4 38.15 -27.34 9.35
C LYS A 4 36.69 -27.63 8.96
N ARG A 5 35.81 -27.98 9.91
CA ARG A 5 34.40 -28.35 9.61
C ARG A 5 33.30 -27.59 10.38
N LYS A 6 33.59 -26.41 10.94
CA LYS A 6 32.55 -25.58 11.63
C LYS A 6 32.61 -24.08 11.30
N LYS A 7 33.03 -23.72 10.09
CA LYS A 7 32.83 -22.38 9.50
C LYS A 7 32.23 -22.53 8.09
N GLN A 8 31.07 -23.19 8.01
CA GLN A 8 30.20 -23.03 6.85
C GLN A 8 29.46 -21.71 7.09
N GLY A 9 29.83 -20.70 6.30
CA GLY A 9 29.47 -19.30 6.51
C GLY A 9 27.97 -19.11 6.59
N MET A 10 27.52 -18.54 7.71
CA MET A 10 26.18 -17.97 7.83
C MET A 10 26.17 -16.72 6.96
N ILE A 11 25.68 -16.84 5.72
CA ILE A 11 25.49 -15.71 4.80
C ILE A 11 24.60 -14.68 5.51
N GLN A 12 25.00 -13.42 5.53
CA GLN A 12 24.21 -12.39 6.20
C GLN A 12 22.91 -12.16 5.41
N ARG A 13 21.78 -11.95 6.11
CA ARG A 13 20.45 -11.72 5.49
C ARG A 13 20.50 -10.69 4.35
N THR A 14 21.28 -9.63 4.53
CA THR A 14 21.49 -8.58 3.52
C THR A 14 22.20 -9.09 2.26
N GLU A 15 23.20 -9.95 2.40
CA GLU A 15 23.91 -10.56 1.25
C GLU A 15 22.96 -11.46 0.44
N VAL A 16 22.09 -12.22 1.13
CA VAL A 16 21.05 -13.02 0.47
C VAL A 16 20.11 -12.12 -0.33
N VAL A 17 19.61 -11.03 0.27
CA VAL A 17 18.72 -10.07 -0.39
C VAL A 17 19.37 -9.42 -1.61
N LEU A 18 20.66 -9.06 -1.52
CA LEU A 18 21.41 -8.50 -2.64
C LEU A 18 21.62 -9.53 -3.76
N SER A 19 21.90 -10.79 -3.42
CA SER A 19 22.06 -11.87 -4.39
C SER A 19 20.77 -12.08 -5.20
N VAL A 20 19.64 -12.28 -4.53
CA VAL A 20 18.35 -12.51 -5.20
C VAL A 20 17.86 -11.29 -5.98
N LEU A 21 18.23 -10.08 -5.53
CA LEU A 21 17.97 -8.86 -6.30
C LEU A 21 18.75 -8.84 -7.61
N GLY A 22 20.02 -9.28 -7.59
CA GLY A 22 20.83 -9.42 -8.80
C GLY A 22 20.23 -10.39 -9.80
N GLU A 23 19.74 -11.54 -9.33
CA GLU A 23 19.05 -12.53 -10.17
C GLU A 23 17.76 -11.95 -10.80
N LEU A 24 16.96 -11.22 -10.02
CA LEU A 24 15.78 -10.53 -10.55
C LEU A 24 16.15 -9.49 -11.61
N GLN A 25 17.21 -8.71 -11.38
CA GLN A 25 17.70 -7.69 -12.31
C GLN A 25 18.15 -8.32 -13.64
N GLU A 26 18.94 -9.38 -13.61
CA GLU A 26 19.38 -10.11 -14.80
C GLU A 26 18.17 -10.66 -15.59
N ALA A 27 17.19 -11.23 -14.89
CA ALA A 27 15.99 -11.76 -15.52
C ALA A 27 15.10 -10.68 -16.19
N THR A 28 15.27 -9.39 -15.86
CA THR A 28 14.54 -8.31 -16.53
C THR A 28 14.94 -8.08 -17.99
N GLU A 29 16.17 -8.49 -18.36
CA GLU A 29 16.71 -8.36 -19.73
C GLU A 29 15.98 -9.25 -20.75
N CYS A 30 15.32 -10.31 -20.27
CA CYS A 30 14.49 -11.16 -21.11
C CYS A 30 13.21 -10.46 -21.59
N VAL A 31 12.76 -10.80 -22.80
CA VAL A 31 11.47 -10.32 -23.33
C VAL A 31 10.32 -10.89 -22.51
N GLY A 32 9.35 -10.05 -22.13
CA GLY A 32 8.23 -10.43 -21.28
C GLY A 32 8.60 -10.61 -19.80
N LEU A 33 7.75 -11.33 -19.05
CA LEU A 33 7.92 -11.58 -17.61
C LEU A 33 8.20 -13.05 -17.27
N ASP A 34 8.28 -13.97 -18.23
CA ASP A 34 8.35 -15.41 -17.93
C ASP A 34 9.63 -15.78 -17.18
N ALA A 35 10.79 -15.28 -17.63
CA ALA A 35 12.06 -15.48 -16.95
C ALA A 35 12.04 -14.87 -15.55
N LEU A 36 11.56 -13.63 -15.43
CA LEU A 36 11.45 -12.91 -14.17
C LEU A 36 10.49 -13.60 -13.18
N THR A 37 9.42 -14.21 -13.68
CA THR A 37 8.45 -14.97 -12.88
C THR A 37 9.08 -16.26 -12.34
N LYS A 38 9.89 -16.96 -13.14
CA LYS A 38 10.61 -18.17 -12.68
C LYS A 38 11.58 -17.82 -11.55
N VAL A 39 12.39 -16.78 -11.74
CA VAL A 39 13.29 -16.29 -10.69
C VAL A 39 12.50 -15.86 -9.46
N ALA A 40 11.37 -15.16 -9.60
CA ALA A 40 10.55 -14.75 -8.47
C ALA A 40 10.07 -15.92 -7.60
N VAL A 41 9.77 -17.09 -8.19
CA VAL A 41 9.42 -18.31 -7.44
C VAL A 41 10.62 -18.79 -6.60
N GLU A 42 11.82 -18.76 -7.16
CA GLU A 42 13.05 -19.15 -6.46
C GLU A 42 13.35 -18.15 -5.32
N VAL A 43 13.22 -16.84 -5.60
CA VAL A 43 13.40 -15.78 -4.59
C VAL A 43 12.39 -15.91 -3.45
N GLU A 44 11.12 -16.23 -3.73
CA GLU A 44 10.11 -16.48 -2.68
C GLU A 44 10.57 -17.61 -1.74
N GLN A 45 11.11 -18.70 -2.30
CA GLN A 45 11.61 -19.84 -1.53
C GLN A 45 12.86 -19.49 -0.72
N VAL A 46 13.81 -18.76 -1.30
CA VAL A 46 15.05 -18.32 -0.64
C VAL A 46 14.75 -17.36 0.51
N LEU A 47 13.76 -16.47 0.35
CA LEU A 47 13.39 -15.49 1.36
C LEU A 47 12.40 -16.02 2.40
N ALA A 48 11.73 -17.16 2.16
CA ALA A 48 10.73 -17.73 3.08
C ALA A 48 11.23 -17.96 4.53
N PRO A 49 12.49 -18.41 4.79
CA PRO A 49 13.00 -18.59 6.15
C PRO A 49 13.21 -17.29 6.92
N PHE A 50 13.31 -16.15 6.24
CA PHE A 50 13.54 -14.85 6.86
C PHE A 50 12.20 -14.21 7.23
N HIS A 51 11.75 -14.41 8.47
CA HIS A 51 10.50 -13.82 8.92
C HIS A 51 10.54 -12.28 8.94
N LEU A 52 9.42 -11.67 8.56
CA LEU A 52 9.18 -10.23 8.67
C LEU A 52 8.52 -9.92 10.03
N PRO A 53 8.69 -8.70 10.56
CA PRO A 53 8.02 -8.28 11.79
C PRO A 53 6.50 -8.35 11.67
N THR A 54 5.85 -8.88 12.70
CA THR A 54 4.38 -9.03 12.77
C THR A 54 3.72 -7.99 13.69
N ALA A 55 4.48 -7.00 14.13
CA ALA A 55 4.02 -5.91 14.98
C ALA A 55 4.76 -4.61 14.64
N LEU A 56 4.20 -3.48 15.07
CA LEU A 56 4.85 -2.17 14.99
C LEU A 56 6.08 -2.12 15.89
N CYS A 57 7.08 -1.34 15.46
CA CYS A 57 8.22 -1.03 16.30
C CYS A 57 7.80 -0.17 17.49
N SER A 58 8.30 -0.50 18.67
CA SER A 58 8.06 0.24 19.90
C SER A 58 9.09 1.35 20.15
N GLU A 59 10.21 1.35 19.43
CA GLU A 59 11.30 2.30 19.59
C GLU A 59 11.90 2.68 18.24
N ILE A 60 11.78 3.96 17.87
CA ILE A 60 12.41 4.45 16.65
C ILE A 60 13.76 5.05 16.99
N SER A 61 14.82 4.35 16.64
CA SER A 61 16.20 4.76 16.94
C SER A 61 16.77 5.74 15.90
N SER A 62 16.30 5.70 14.66
CA SER A 62 16.85 6.52 13.56
C SER A 62 15.92 7.61 13.03
N TRP A 63 14.91 8.04 13.80
CA TRP A 63 14.07 9.17 13.37
C TRP A 63 14.85 10.47 13.47
N LEU A 64 14.75 11.29 12.43
CA LEU A 64 15.52 12.53 12.30
C LEU A 64 14.68 13.78 12.59
N GLY A 65 13.44 13.60 13.03
CA GLY A 65 12.48 14.69 13.24
C GLY A 65 11.13 14.42 12.60
N ILE A 66 10.26 15.42 12.72
CA ILE A 66 8.99 15.49 12.01
C ILE A 66 9.25 16.02 10.60
N ASP A 67 8.70 15.38 9.58
CA ASP A 67 8.73 15.90 8.21
C ASP A 67 7.80 17.12 8.12
N ALA A 68 8.39 18.31 8.06
CA ALA A 68 7.64 19.57 8.05
C ALA A 68 6.75 19.74 6.82
N VAL A 69 7.11 19.16 5.67
CA VAL A 69 6.31 19.24 4.44
C VAL A 69 5.08 18.36 4.59
N ALA A 70 5.27 17.09 4.93
CA ALA A 70 4.18 16.14 5.14
C ALA A 70 3.26 16.60 6.29
N HIS A 71 3.81 17.20 7.35
CA HIS A 71 3.02 17.74 8.45
C HIS A 71 2.06 18.85 7.99
N ARG A 72 2.51 19.75 7.11
CA ARG A 72 1.64 20.80 6.53
C ARG A 72 0.59 20.23 5.57
N LEU A 73 0.90 19.13 4.89
CA LEU A 73 0.01 18.45 3.96
C LEU A 73 -1.00 17.53 4.67
N TYR A 74 -0.82 17.27 5.98
CA TYR A 74 -1.61 16.30 6.73
C TYR A 74 -3.11 16.68 6.69
N PRO A 75 -3.97 15.80 6.17
CA PRO A 75 -5.36 16.16 5.95
C PRO A 75 -6.18 16.04 7.24
N GLY A 76 -7.09 16.99 7.47
CA GLY A 76 -7.90 17.04 8.71
C GLY A 76 -8.95 15.93 8.85
N ASP A 77 -9.15 15.08 7.84
CA ASP A 77 -9.99 13.89 7.90
C ASP A 77 -9.20 12.58 8.06
N ALA A 78 -7.87 12.63 8.16
CA ALA A 78 -7.06 11.47 8.51
C ALA A 78 -7.05 11.22 10.03
N PRO A 79 -6.64 10.01 10.49
CA PRO A 79 -6.62 9.67 11.91
C PRO A 79 -5.82 10.67 12.77
N THR A 80 -6.44 11.19 13.82
CA THR A 80 -5.80 12.17 14.71
C THR A 80 -4.65 11.56 15.52
N GLY A 81 -3.71 12.38 15.98
CA GLY A 81 -2.61 11.94 16.85
C GLY A 81 -1.42 11.33 16.11
N LEU A 82 -1.45 11.28 14.79
CA LEU A 82 -0.33 10.81 13.96
C LEU A 82 0.62 11.96 13.58
N LEU A 83 1.92 11.67 13.57
CA LEU A 83 2.99 12.58 13.18
C LEU A 83 3.81 11.96 12.03
N PRO A 84 4.07 12.73 10.95
CA PRO A 84 4.90 12.28 9.84
C PRO A 84 6.38 12.33 10.20
N LEU A 85 7.07 11.20 10.02
CA LEU A 85 8.49 11.07 10.33
C LEU A 85 9.36 11.41 9.13
N PHE A 86 10.41 12.19 9.37
CA PHE A 86 11.43 12.39 8.35
C PHE A 86 12.20 11.08 8.10
N CYS A 87 12.19 10.63 6.84
CA CYS A 87 12.96 9.48 6.37
C CYS A 87 14.09 9.98 5.46
N LYS A 88 15.33 9.55 5.74
CA LYS A 88 16.48 9.86 4.89
C LYS A 88 16.62 8.76 3.84
N GLY A 89 16.57 9.13 2.55
CA GLY A 89 16.74 8.20 1.44
C GLY A 89 16.59 8.88 0.09
N GLU A 90 16.61 8.09 -0.98
CA GLU A 90 16.42 8.52 -2.36
C GLU A 90 15.18 7.82 -2.96
N GLY A 91 14.59 8.43 -3.99
CA GLY A 91 13.31 7.98 -4.55
C GLY A 91 12.13 8.36 -3.66
N ASN A 92 11.03 7.59 -3.73
CA ASN A 92 9.79 7.95 -3.04
C ASN A 92 9.57 7.25 -1.69
N LEU A 93 10.57 6.56 -1.14
CA LEU A 93 10.64 6.14 0.26
C LEU A 93 9.52 5.23 0.80
N LEU A 94 8.69 4.57 -0.04
CA LEU A 94 7.62 3.68 0.45
C LEU A 94 8.16 2.59 1.40
N PHE A 95 9.20 1.90 0.96
CA PHE A 95 9.79 0.80 1.72
C PHE A 95 10.58 1.28 2.94
N ASP A 96 11.16 2.48 2.87
CA ASP A 96 11.78 3.15 4.02
C ASP A 96 10.75 3.52 5.07
N ALA A 97 9.62 4.10 4.67
CA ALA A 97 8.53 4.41 5.57
C ALA A 97 8.00 3.16 6.28
N ALA A 98 7.80 2.06 5.54
CA ALA A 98 7.37 0.79 6.13
C ALA A 98 8.44 0.19 7.06
N SER A 99 9.72 0.20 6.64
CA SER A 99 10.84 -0.28 7.46
C SER A 99 10.94 0.51 8.77
N MET A 100 10.82 1.84 8.71
CA MET A 100 10.82 2.72 9.89
C MET A 100 9.70 2.34 10.88
N LEU A 101 8.49 2.06 10.40
CA LEU A 101 7.36 1.66 11.25
C LEU A 101 7.52 0.26 11.84
N LEU A 102 8.25 -0.64 11.17
CA LEU A 102 8.39 -2.05 11.58
C LEU A 102 9.62 -2.30 12.46
N VAL A 103 10.74 -1.64 12.18
CA VAL A 103 12.04 -1.88 12.85
C VAL A 103 12.76 -0.60 13.31
N GLY A 104 12.11 0.57 13.22
CA GLY A 104 12.67 1.83 13.71
C GLY A 104 13.85 2.37 12.91
N SER A 105 14.15 1.75 11.76
CA SER A 105 15.22 2.12 10.83
C SER A 105 14.88 1.71 9.39
N THR A 106 15.69 2.11 8.40
CA THR A 106 15.54 1.73 6.99
C THR A 106 16.26 0.42 6.62
N SER A 107 16.66 -0.39 7.62
CA SER A 107 17.45 -1.60 7.38
C SER A 107 16.69 -2.71 6.63
N LEU A 108 15.36 -2.69 6.62
CA LEU A 108 14.51 -3.69 5.98
C LEU A 108 14.05 -3.26 4.58
N SER A 109 14.27 -2.01 4.17
CA SER A 109 13.69 -1.41 2.97
C SER A 109 13.97 -2.19 1.69
N LEU A 110 15.22 -2.65 1.50
CA LEU A 110 15.59 -3.40 0.30
C LEU A 110 14.88 -4.75 0.23
N GLU A 111 14.76 -5.44 1.36
CA GLU A 111 14.06 -6.72 1.42
C GLU A 111 12.56 -6.54 1.19
N LEU A 112 11.95 -5.50 1.78
CA LEU A 112 10.53 -5.17 1.54
C LEU A 112 10.29 -4.89 0.06
N LYS A 113 11.19 -4.16 -0.59
CA LYS A 113 11.13 -3.90 -2.03
C LYS A 113 11.17 -5.20 -2.84
N VAL A 114 12.18 -6.04 -2.61
CA VAL A 114 12.33 -7.33 -3.32
C VAL A 114 11.08 -8.19 -3.16
N ARG A 115 10.61 -8.38 -1.92
CA ARG A 115 9.41 -9.19 -1.65
C ARG A 115 8.15 -8.60 -2.29
N THR A 116 8.03 -7.27 -2.34
CA THR A 116 6.90 -6.58 -2.98
C THR A 116 6.90 -6.82 -4.48
N VAL A 117 8.07 -6.75 -5.12
CA VAL A 117 8.21 -7.06 -6.56
C VAL A 117 7.85 -8.52 -6.84
N VAL A 118 8.33 -9.46 -6.02
CA VAL A 118 7.98 -10.89 -6.12
C VAL A 118 6.48 -11.11 -5.97
N GLU A 119 5.84 -10.50 -4.96
CA GLU A 119 4.38 -10.58 -4.78
C GLU A 119 3.62 -10.02 -5.99
N MET A 120 4.05 -8.89 -6.56
CA MET A 120 3.44 -8.31 -7.76
C MET A 120 3.58 -9.24 -8.97
N LEU A 121 4.73 -9.89 -9.16
CA LEU A 121 4.97 -10.85 -10.23
C LEU A 121 4.08 -12.09 -10.11
N LEU A 122 4.17 -12.79 -8.97
CA LEU A 122 3.49 -14.06 -8.75
C LEU A 122 1.97 -13.91 -8.72
N TRP A 123 1.47 -12.73 -8.35
CA TRP A 123 0.05 -12.44 -8.21
C TRP A 123 -0.43 -11.36 -9.17
N LYS A 124 0.22 -11.17 -10.33
CA LYS A 124 -0.16 -10.19 -11.37
C LYS A 124 -1.67 -10.16 -11.65
N ARG A 125 -2.28 -11.34 -11.85
CA ARG A 125 -3.74 -11.44 -12.13
C ARG A 125 -4.61 -10.88 -11.00
N TYR A 126 -4.16 -11.00 -9.74
CA TYR A 126 -4.87 -10.42 -8.62
C TYR A 126 -4.86 -8.88 -8.67
N TYR A 127 -3.70 -8.29 -8.95
CA TYR A 127 -3.53 -6.83 -9.00
C TYR A 127 -4.20 -6.17 -10.20
N LEU A 128 -4.39 -6.92 -11.29
CA LEU A 128 -5.07 -6.43 -12.50
C LEU A 128 -6.57 -6.70 -12.52
N CYS A 129 -7.01 -7.88 -12.05
CA CYS A 129 -8.39 -8.35 -12.25
C CYS A 129 -9.10 -8.73 -10.95
N GLY A 130 -8.34 -9.05 -9.90
CA GLY A 130 -8.78 -10.00 -8.89
C GLY A 130 -9.37 -9.44 -7.62
N MET A 131 -9.71 -8.13 -7.55
CA MET A 131 -10.59 -7.47 -6.54
C MET A 131 -10.29 -5.99 -6.33
N ILE A 132 -9.14 -5.51 -6.82
CA ILE A 132 -8.86 -4.08 -6.85
C ILE A 132 -9.69 -3.50 -7.99
N ASP A 133 -10.46 -2.44 -7.72
CA ASP A 133 -11.32 -1.85 -8.76
C ASP A 133 -10.44 -1.45 -9.94
N SER A 134 -10.75 -1.93 -11.14
CA SER A 134 -9.99 -1.57 -12.33
C SER A 134 -9.96 -0.06 -12.52
N LYS A 135 -10.99 0.67 -12.07
CA LYS A 135 -10.97 2.14 -12.03
C LYS A 135 -9.97 2.70 -11.02
N VAL A 136 -9.78 2.07 -9.86
CA VAL A 136 -8.74 2.47 -8.89
C VAL A 136 -7.37 2.34 -9.54
N MET A 137 -7.09 1.20 -10.19
CA MET A 137 -5.78 0.96 -10.83
C MET A 137 -5.57 1.88 -12.03
N LEU A 138 -6.58 2.06 -12.89
CA LEU A 138 -6.53 3.01 -13.99
C LEU A 138 -6.27 4.44 -13.51
N GLN A 139 -6.91 4.86 -12.41
CA GLN A 139 -6.68 6.18 -11.85
C GLN A 139 -5.30 6.30 -11.20
N ALA A 140 -4.82 5.26 -10.52
CA ALA A 140 -3.45 5.23 -10.01
C ALA A 140 -2.42 5.39 -11.14
N VAL A 141 -2.60 4.63 -12.20
CA VAL A 141 -1.76 4.66 -13.40
C VAL A 141 -1.82 6.03 -14.10
N ARG A 142 -3.01 6.63 -14.29
CA ARG A 142 -3.14 7.97 -14.89
C ARG A 142 -2.31 9.02 -14.16
N PHE A 143 -2.35 9.02 -12.83
CA PHE A 143 -1.64 10.01 -12.03
C PHE A 143 -0.14 9.74 -11.92
N SER A 144 0.27 8.47 -11.98
CA SER A 144 1.70 8.14 -12.09
C SER A 144 2.27 8.51 -13.46
N LEU A 145 1.46 8.45 -14.54
CA LEU A 145 1.94 8.61 -15.91
C LEU A 145 1.74 10.00 -16.53
N CYS A 146 0.77 10.82 -16.10
CA CYS A 146 0.42 12.06 -16.81
C CYS A 146 -0.01 13.21 -15.88
N THR A 147 0.53 14.40 -16.16
CA THR A 147 0.11 15.68 -15.58
C THR A 147 -1.11 16.29 -16.31
N GLU A 148 -1.48 15.76 -17.48
CA GLU A 148 -2.60 16.27 -18.29
C GLU A 148 -3.68 15.20 -18.52
N GLU A 149 -4.93 15.51 -18.14
CA GLU A 149 -6.11 14.65 -18.33
C GLU A 149 -6.52 14.65 -19.82
N SER A 150 -6.16 13.62 -20.62
CA SER A 150 -6.75 13.41 -21.96
C SER A 150 -7.89 12.38 -21.95
N GLN A 151 -8.89 12.55 -22.82
CA GLN A 151 -10.06 11.65 -22.91
C GLN A 151 -9.68 10.21 -23.31
N ASP A 152 -8.61 10.02 -24.07
CA ASP A 152 -8.17 8.70 -24.54
C ASP A 152 -7.64 7.82 -23.39
N MET A 153 -7.17 8.42 -22.29
CA MET A 153 -6.75 7.68 -21.09
C MET A 153 -7.94 7.17 -20.25
N LEU A 154 -9.18 7.56 -20.58
CA LEU A 154 -10.36 7.17 -19.81
C LEU A 154 -10.72 5.68 -19.96
N ASN A 155 -10.29 5.04 -21.05
CA ASN A 155 -10.60 3.67 -21.43
C ASN A 155 -9.36 2.91 -21.91
N LEU A 156 -8.27 2.89 -21.10
CA LEU A 156 -7.09 2.11 -21.45
C LEU A 156 -7.48 0.63 -21.63
N PRO A 157 -7.14 0.01 -22.78
CA PRO A 157 -7.30 -1.43 -22.97
C PRO A 157 -6.54 -2.19 -21.88
N ILE A 158 -7.07 -3.36 -21.48
CA ILE A 158 -6.46 -4.19 -20.44
C ILE A 158 -5.01 -4.56 -20.78
N GLN A 159 -4.70 -4.73 -22.06
CA GLN A 159 -3.35 -5.01 -22.56
C GLN A 159 -2.39 -3.86 -22.30
N VAL A 160 -2.86 -2.61 -22.36
CA VAL A 160 -2.03 -1.44 -22.04
C VAL A 160 -1.81 -1.35 -20.54
N LEU A 161 -2.83 -1.63 -19.73
CA LEU A 161 -2.69 -1.70 -18.28
C LEU A 161 -1.70 -2.80 -17.86
N GLU A 162 -1.77 -3.97 -18.50
CA GLU A 162 -0.82 -5.06 -18.33
C GLU A 162 0.61 -4.65 -18.70
N ALA A 163 0.80 -3.97 -19.84
CA ALA A 163 2.12 -3.50 -20.24
C ALA A 163 2.71 -2.47 -19.27
N ILE A 164 1.88 -1.57 -18.74
CA ILE A 164 2.31 -0.58 -17.72
C ILE A 164 2.69 -1.31 -16.42
N PHE A 165 1.88 -2.28 -15.98
CA PHE A 165 2.20 -3.09 -14.81
C PHE A 165 3.53 -3.83 -14.96
N ASP A 166 3.75 -4.45 -16.13
CA ASP A 166 4.97 -5.20 -16.41
C ASP A 166 6.20 -4.30 -16.45
N ALA A 167 6.07 -3.10 -17.02
CA ALA A 167 7.11 -2.09 -17.03
C ALA A 167 7.44 -1.61 -15.60
N ASP A 168 6.42 -1.33 -14.78
CA ASP A 168 6.60 -0.92 -13.38
C ASP A 168 7.28 -2.01 -12.54
N VAL A 169 6.90 -3.27 -12.73
CA VAL A 169 7.53 -4.41 -12.04
C VAL A 169 9.01 -4.52 -12.40
N LYS A 170 9.35 -4.43 -13.70
CA LYS A 170 10.75 -4.47 -14.15
C LYS A 170 11.55 -3.30 -13.60
N ALA A 171 11.03 -2.08 -13.71
CA ALA A 171 11.68 -0.88 -13.16
C ALA A 171 11.91 -1.01 -11.64
N SER A 172 11.00 -1.68 -10.94
CA SER A 172 11.08 -1.89 -9.50
C SER A 172 12.17 -2.87 -9.05
N CYS A 173 12.78 -3.61 -9.98
CA CYS A 173 13.99 -4.38 -9.70
C CYS A 173 15.23 -3.48 -9.55
N PHE A 174 15.18 -2.21 -9.96
CA PHE A 174 16.33 -1.31 -9.95
C PHE A 174 16.22 -0.24 -8.85
N PRO A 175 17.34 0.28 -8.30
CA PRO A 175 17.34 1.40 -7.36
C PRO A 175 16.65 2.65 -7.92
N GLY A 176 16.13 3.51 -7.03
CA GLY A 176 15.53 4.80 -7.42
C GLY A 176 14.17 4.72 -8.13
N SER A 177 13.65 3.53 -8.40
CA SER A 177 12.32 3.36 -8.99
C SER A 177 11.19 3.86 -8.10
N PHE A 178 10.13 4.34 -8.75
CA PHE A 178 8.98 4.93 -8.10
C PHE A 178 7.95 3.87 -7.70
N ALA A 179 7.65 3.77 -6.40
CA ALA A 179 6.55 2.95 -5.92
C ALA A 179 5.19 3.64 -6.14
N ASN A 180 4.20 2.93 -6.65
CA ASN A 180 2.84 3.44 -6.86
C ASN A 180 1.81 2.64 -6.03
N MET A 181 0.51 2.81 -6.29
CA MET A 181 -0.52 2.07 -5.54
C MET A 181 -0.36 0.54 -5.63
N TRP A 182 0.08 -0.03 -6.76
CA TRP A 182 0.29 -1.49 -6.83
C TRP A 182 1.29 -1.97 -5.78
N HIS A 183 2.34 -1.19 -5.56
CA HIS A 183 3.34 -1.47 -4.54
C HIS A 183 2.75 -1.41 -3.13
N VAL A 184 1.88 -0.44 -2.84
CA VAL A 184 1.22 -0.35 -1.53
C VAL A 184 0.29 -1.56 -1.30
N TYR A 185 -0.47 -2.00 -2.31
CA TYR A 185 -1.31 -3.20 -2.23
C TYR A 185 -0.48 -4.49 -2.06
N ALA A 186 0.62 -4.61 -2.78
CA ALA A 186 1.52 -5.75 -2.67
C ALA A 186 2.27 -5.77 -1.33
N LEU A 187 2.74 -4.62 -0.85
CA LEU A 187 3.41 -4.50 0.44
C LEU A 187 2.49 -4.90 1.60
N ALA A 188 1.22 -4.50 1.57
CA ALA A 188 0.22 -4.94 2.56
C ALA A 188 0.11 -6.48 2.59
N SER A 189 0.13 -7.11 1.41
CA SER A 189 0.08 -8.58 1.26
C SER A 189 1.38 -9.25 1.73
N VAL A 190 2.55 -8.69 1.42
CA VAL A 190 3.85 -9.20 1.90
C VAL A 190 3.92 -9.17 3.42
N LEU A 191 3.47 -8.07 4.04
CA LEU A 191 3.51 -7.87 5.49
C LEU A 191 2.37 -8.58 6.23
N GLN A 192 1.35 -9.07 5.52
CA GLN A 192 0.11 -9.57 6.09
C GLN A 192 -0.54 -8.57 7.08
N CYS A 193 -0.42 -7.28 6.80
CA CYS A 193 -0.94 -6.19 7.63
C CYS A 193 -1.81 -5.25 6.79
N ASN A 194 -2.59 -4.40 7.46
CA ASN A 194 -3.27 -3.32 6.76
C ASN A 194 -2.29 -2.17 6.52
N ILE A 195 -2.48 -1.43 5.43
CA ILE A 195 -1.86 -0.13 5.21
C ILE A 195 -2.97 0.90 5.04
N TYR A 196 -3.08 1.84 5.98
CA TYR A 196 -3.83 3.06 5.74
C TYR A 196 -2.95 4.00 4.91
N SER A 197 -3.25 4.08 3.61
CA SER A 197 -2.64 5.07 2.73
C SER A 197 -3.36 6.40 2.92
N VAL A 198 -2.64 7.44 3.36
CA VAL A 198 -3.18 8.79 3.59
C VAL A 198 -2.78 9.67 2.42
N TYR A 199 -3.75 10.25 1.71
CA TYR A 199 -3.47 11.21 0.65
C TYR A 199 -3.84 12.63 1.10
N PRO A 200 -3.00 13.65 0.85
CA PRO A 200 -3.28 15.05 1.16
C PRO A 200 -4.63 15.55 0.62
N MET A 201 -5.10 16.69 1.11
CA MET A 201 -6.39 17.29 0.70
C MET A 201 -6.32 17.99 -0.68
N TYR A 202 -5.67 17.33 -1.64
CA TYR A 202 -5.51 17.77 -3.03
C TYR A 202 -6.15 16.75 -3.97
N ASN A 203 -6.47 17.18 -5.20
CA ASN A 203 -7.02 16.34 -6.26
C ASN A 203 -8.22 15.49 -5.77
N LEU A 204 -9.25 16.13 -5.19
CA LEU A 204 -10.40 15.43 -4.57
C LEU A 204 -11.11 14.42 -5.49
N LYS A 205 -11.00 14.59 -6.82
CA LYS A 205 -11.54 13.63 -7.80
C LYS A 205 -10.92 12.23 -7.65
N ILE A 206 -9.64 12.15 -7.29
CA ILE A 206 -8.90 10.88 -7.24
C ILE A 206 -8.48 10.47 -5.84
N ARG A 207 -8.52 11.40 -4.88
CA ARG A 207 -8.23 11.12 -3.49
C ARG A 207 -8.89 9.83 -2.93
N PRO A 208 -10.13 9.45 -3.27
CA PRO A 208 -10.72 8.19 -2.81
C PRO A 208 -9.98 6.91 -3.26
N TYR A 209 -9.17 6.99 -4.31
CA TYR A 209 -8.37 5.88 -4.81
C TYR A 209 -7.05 5.70 -4.03
N PHE A 210 -6.49 6.80 -3.53
CA PHE A 210 -5.21 6.84 -2.84
C PHE A 210 -5.32 6.95 -1.31
N SER A 211 -6.40 7.56 -0.80
CA SER A 211 -6.64 7.75 0.64
C SER A 211 -7.60 6.70 1.17
N ARG A 212 -7.09 5.53 1.57
CA ARG A 212 -7.92 4.39 1.99
C ARG A 212 -7.12 3.34 2.78
N VAL A 213 -7.87 2.49 3.47
CA VAL A 213 -7.34 1.24 4.05
C VAL A 213 -7.17 0.19 2.95
N ILE A 214 -5.96 -0.33 2.87
CA ILE A 214 -5.53 -1.39 1.97
C ILE A 214 -5.28 -2.62 2.80
N ARG A 215 -5.90 -3.72 2.40
CA ARG A 215 -5.89 -4.98 3.13
C ARG A 215 -5.06 -6.01 2.36
N PRO A 216 -4.40 -6.96 3.05
CA PRO A 216 -3.61 -8.00 2.40
C PRO A 216 -4.50 -8.88 1.53
N ARG A 217 -3.95 -9.38 0.42
CA ARG A 217 -4.63 -10.27 -0.54
C ARG A 217 -5.21 -11.50 0.15
N THR A 218 -4.52 -12.05 1.14
CA THR A 218 -4.95 -13.20 1.93
C THR A 218 -5.04 -12.83 3.39
N TRP A 219 -5.93 -13.53 4.11
CA TRP A 219 -6.23 -13.28 5.51
C TRP A 219 -6.16 -14.57 6.32
N PRO A 220 -5.25 -14.70 7.29
CA PRO A 220 -5.34 -15.76 8.29
C PRO A 220 -6.57 -15.53 9.18
N LYS A 221 -7.45 -16.53 9.33
CA LYS A 221 -8.75 -16.37 10.01
C LYS A 221 -8.66 -15.90 11.47
N ASP A 222 -7.52 -16.11 12.12
CA ASP A 222 -7.39 -16.01 13.58
C ASP A 222 -6.59 -14.78 14.05
N PHE A 223 -6.25 -13.84 13.15
CA PHE A 223 -5.34 -12.75 13.51
C PHE A 223 -5.82 -11.41 12.95
N GLU A 224 -6.30 -10.46 13.77
CA GLU A 224 -6.60 -9.08 13.32
C GLU A 224 -5.29 -8.34 12.97
N PRO A 225 -5.19 -7.65 11.82
CA PRO A 225 -3.90 -7.16 11.36
C PRO A 225 -3.68 -5.83 12.04
N PHE A 226 -2.46 -5.58 12.49
CA PHE A 226 -2.08 -4.21 12.78
C PHE A 226 -2.13 -3.37 11.48
N THR A 227 -2.24 -2.05 11.65
CA THR A 227 -2.34 -1.11 10.53
C THR A 227 -1.13 -0.19 10.52
N LEU A 228 -0.35 -0.24 9.43
CA LEU A 228 0.65 0.77 9.11
C LEU A 228 -0.04 2.01 8.57
N HIS A 229 0.39 3.19 9.01
CA HIS A 229 -0.09 4.46 8.47
C HIS A 229 1.02 5.07 7.63
N ILE A 230 0.77 5.20 6.32
CA ILE A 230 1.76 5.73 5.37
C ILE A 230 1.09 6.82 4.55
N MET A 231 1.73 7.98 4.48
CA MET A 231 1.21 9.16 3.82
C MET A 231 1.92 9.46 2.51
N TRP A 232 1.18 9.88 1.50
CA TRP A 232 1.72 10.51 0.30
C TRP A 232 2.15 11.94 0.60
N SER A 233 3.37 12.29 0.20
CA SER A 233 3.96 13.63 0.33
C SER A 233 4.57 14.06 -1.02
N GLY A 234 4.95 15.33 -1.12
CA GLY A 234 5.53 15.89 -2.33
C GLY A 234 5.40 17.40 -2.39
N ASP A 235 5.53 17.95 -3.59
CA ASP A 235 5.59 19.39 -3.83
C ASP A 235 4.29 19.97 -4.38
N LEU A 236 4.13 21.28 -4.19
CA LEU A 236 3.10 22.08 -4.83
C LEU A 236 3.74 22.87 -5.98
N GLU A 237 3.41 22.52 -7.22
CA GLU A 237 3.83 23.30 -8.37
C GLU A 237 2.96 24.55 -8.53
N ALA A 238 3.62 25.69 -8.77
CA ALA A 238 3.04 27.00 -9.09
C ALA A 238 1.74 27.31 -8.32
N GLY A 239 1.69 26.94 -7.03
CA GLY A 239 0.63 27.30 -6.08
C GLY A 239 -0.66 26.49 -6.12
N SER A 240 -0.82 25.44 -6.93
CA SER A 240 -2.09 24.68 -6.92
C SER A 240 -2.07 23.20 -7.32
N VAL A 241 -1.05 22.72 -8.04
CA VAL A 241 -0.98 21.32 -8.46
C VAL A 241 -0.09 20.53 -7.52
N PHE A 242 -0.68 19.62 -6.76
CA PHE A 242 0.05 18.70 -5.90
C PHE A 242 0.65 17.56 -6.72
N LYS A 243 1.97 17.40 -6.66
CA LYS A 243 2.70 16.28 -7.25
C LYS A 243 3.15 15.31 -6.16
N PRO A 244 2.46 14.16 -6.01
CA PRO A 244 2.89 13.14 -5.06
C PRO A 244 4.16 12.48 -5.59
N HIS A 245 5.27 12.64 -4.88
CA HIS A 245 6.54 12.02 -5.26
C HIS A 245 7.26 11.31 -4.12
N ASN A 246 6.70 11.35 -2.90
CA ASN A 246 7.31 10.77 -1.72
C ASN A 246 6.27 10.06 -0.84
N PHE A 247 6.71 9.11 -0.02
CA PHE A 247 5.95 8.46 1.04
C PHE A 247 6.59 8.73 2.39
N VAL A 248 5.74 8.90 3.41
CA VAL A 248 6.17 9.25 4.76
C VAL A 248 5.50 8.34 5.76
N ALA A 249 6.28 7.81 6.70
CA ALA A 249 5.79 7.04 7.83
C ALA A 249 4.99 7.94 8.78
N LEU A 250 3.80 7.50 9.19
CA LEU A 250 3.00 8.18 10.20
C LEU A 250 3.01 7.33 11.49
N ILE A 251 3.51 7.91 12.58
CA ILE A 251 3.50 7.27 13.90
C ILE A 251 2.58 8.00 14.86
N HIS A 252 1.99 7.29 15.82
CA HIS A 252 1.24 7.93 16.88
C HIS A 252 2.18 8.71 17.82
N ALA A 253 1.78 9.93 18.19
CA ALA A 253 2.57 10.79 19.07
C ALA A 253 2.86 10.14 20.44
N SER A 254 2.02 9.20 20.90
CA SER A 254 2.26 8.43 22.12
C SER A 254 3.38 7.39 22.00
N ASP A 255 3.62 6.89 20.79
CA ASP A 255 4.63 5.85 20.53
C ASP A 255 6.03 6.46 20.41
N LEU A 256 6.08 7.75 20.02
CA LEU A 256 7.22 8.59 20.31
C LEU A 256 7.20 8.83 21.83
N LYS A 257 7.97 8.05 22.60
CA LYS A 257 8.18 8.26 24.05
C LYS A 257 8.86 9.62 24.32
N ILE A 258 8.23 10.73 23.97
CA ILE A 258 8.59 12.08 24.36
C ILE A 258 7.96 12.29 25.73
N GLY A 259 8.61 11.75 26.76
CA GLY A 259 8.38 12.09 28.17
C GLY A 259 6.99 11.82 28.76
N SER A 260 6.60 10.55 28.94
CA SER A 260 5.91 10.07 30.16
C SER A 260 5.71 8.55 30.14
N PRO A 261 5.86 7.87 31.29
CA PRO A 261 5.46 6.48 31.42
C PRO A 261 3.96 6.40 31.71
N ASN A 262 3.26 5.51 31.01
CA ASN A 262 1.84 5.17 31.11
C ASN A 262 0.90 5.86 30.11
N SER A 263 0.81 5.30 28.91
CA SER A 263 -0.50 5.16 28.26
C SER A 263 -0.64 3.74 27.74
N GLU A 264 -1.65 3.01 28.22
CA GLU A 264 -2.02 1.71 27.69
C GLU A 264 -2.28 1.82 26.18
N GLN A 265 -1.61 0.95 25.41
CA GLN A 265 -1.77 0.85 23.96
C GLN A 265 -3.22 0.44 23.64
N ARG A 266 -4.05 1.40 23.21
CA ARG A 266 -5.26 1.11 22.44
C ARG A 266 -5.12 1.70 21.05
N MET A 267 -4.56 0.89 20.15
CA MET A 267 -4.69 1.13 18.72
C MET A 267 -6.18 1.11 18.35
N PRO A 268 -6.69 2.11 17.61
CA PRO A 268 -8.05 2.03 17.11
C PRO A 268 -8.17 0.79 16.20
N SER A 269 -9.16 -0.06 16.49
CA SER A 269 -9.46 -1.24 15.67
C SER A 269 -9.80 -0.81 14.24
N VAL A 270 -9.68 -1.72 13.28
CA VAL A 270 -10.00 -1.43 11.86
C VAL A 270 -11.43 -0.90 11.73
N LYS A 271 -12.36 -1.42 12.54
CA LYS A 271 -13.75 -0.93 12.64
C LYS A 271 -13.83 0.52 13.13
N SER A 272 -12.98 0.94 14.07
CA SER A 272 -12.90 2.31 14.57
C SER A 272 -12.32 3.28 13.53
N LEU A 273 -11.35 2.82 12.74
CA LEU A 273 -10.69 3.61 11.68
C LEU A 273 -11.62 3.79 10.46
N ASP A 274 -12.42 2.76 10.17
CA ASP A 274 -13.47 2.77 9.15
C ASP A 274 -14.64 3.71 9.53
N LEU A 275 -14.88 3.93 10.84
CA LEU A 275 -15.87 4.89 11.37
C LEU A 275 -15.33 6.34 11.43
N LEU A 276 -14.05 6.55 11.73
CA LEU A 276 -13.42 7.89 11.76
C LEU A 276 -13.51 8.62 10.41
N ASN A 277 -13.48 7.89 9.29
CA ASN A 277 -13.70 8.45 7.96
C ASN A 277 -15.14 8.98 7.73
N GLN A 278 -16.12 8.53 8.52
CA GLN A 278 -17.52 8.92 8.36
C GLN A 278 -17.85 10.25 9.05
N ASP A 279 -17.15 10.57 10.14
CA ASP A 279 -17.35 11.78 10.96
C ASP A 279 -16.33 12.88 10.70
N SER A 280 -15.84 13.00 9.46
CA SER A 280 -15.00 14.14 9.09
C SER A 280 -15.81 15.44 9.23
N GLN A 281 -15.47 16.23 10.26
CA GLN A 281 -15.98 17.58 10.54
C GLN A 281 -15.65 18.60 9.43
N LEU A 282 -15.22 18.14 8.26
CA LEU A 282 -14.89 18.96 7.11
C LEU A 282 -16.18 19.50 6.47
N SER A 283 -16.33 20.81 6.55
CA SER A 283 -17.37 21.56 5.85
C SER A 283 -16.82 22.12 4.53
N TYR A 284 -17.73 22.35 3.56
CA TYR A 284 -17.36 23.00 2.30
C TYR A 284 -16.72 24.39 2.53
N SER A 285 -17.23 25.15 3.51
CA SER A 285 -16.71 26.48 3.84
C SER A 285 -15.24 26.46 4.28
N ASN A 286 -14.80 25.40 4.96
CA ASN A 286 -13.43 25.30 5.45
C ASN A 286 -12.42 24.93 4.36
N LEU A 287 -12.88 24.29 3.28
CA LEU A 287 -12.01 23.78 2.21
C LEU A 287 -12.03 24.64 0.94
N LYS A 288 -13.14 25.35 0.68
CA LYS A 288 -13.31 26.13 -0.57
C LYS A 288 -12.18 27.16 -0.76
N ASP A 289 -11.81 27.86 0.32
CA ASP A 289 -10.87 28.98 0.25
C ASP A 289 -9.41 28.48 0.23
N LYS A 290 -9.15 27.31 0.83
CA LYS A 290 -7.80 26.72 0.93
C LYS A 290 -7.39 25.94 -0.32
N PHE A 291 -8.34 25.33 -1.03
CA PHE A 291 -8.06 24.40 -2.13
C PHE A 291 -8.77 24.75 -3.45
N ASN A 292 -9.42 25.92 -3.55
CA ASN A 292 -10.14 26.38 -4.73
C ASN A 292 -11.10 25.33 -5.32
N ILE A 293 -11.87 24.66 -4.45
CA ILE A 293 -12.77 23.57 -4.84
C ILE A 293 -14.20 24.06 -5.06
N THR A 294 -14.84 23.54 -6.11
CA THR A 294 -16.26 23.78 -6.34
C THR A 294 -17.13 22.99 -5.36
N LYS A 295 -18.31 23.53 -5.03
CA LYS A 295 -19.30 22.85 -4.17
C LYS A 295 -19.67 21.46 -4.72
N SER A 296 -19.84 21.35 -6.03
CA SER A 296 -20.13 20.07 -6.70
C SER A 296 -19.00 19.06 -6.54
N THR A 297 -17.74 19.48 -6.67
CA THR A 297 -16.58 18.60 -6.47
C THR A 297 -16.50 18.09 -5.04
N PHE A 298 -16.72 18.95 -4.05
CA PHE A 298 -16.73 18.57 -2.63
C PHE A 298 -17.79 17.50 -2.32
N TYR A 299 -19.06 17.74 -2.66
CA TYR A 299 -20.13 16.79 -2.35
C TYR A 299 -20.02 15.49 -3.15
N ARG A 300 -19.52 15.57 -4.39
CA ARG A 300 -19.21 14.37 -5.19
C ARG A 300 -18.11 13.54 -4.53
N TRP A 301 -17.02 14.17 -4.13
CA TRP A 301 -15.92 13.51 -3.40
C TRP A 301 -16.43 12.86 -2.12
N LYS A 302 -17.15 13.61 -1.26
CA LYS A 302 -17.67 13.08 0.02
C LYS A 302 -18.53 11.83 -0.20
N ARG A 303 -19.43 11.86 -1.19
CA ARG A 303 -20.26 10.69 -1.57
C ARG A 303 -19.41 9.53 -2.07
N GLN A 304 -18.48 9.81 -3.00
CA GLN A 304 -17.61 8.78 -3.58
C GLN A 304 -16.72 8.11 -2.54
N SER A 305 -16.10 8.87 -1.63
CA SER A 305 -15.30 8.32 -0.54
C SER A 305 -16.09 7.32 0.29
N LEU A 306 -17.32 7.68 0.69
CA LEU A 306 -18.21 6.78 1.44
C LEU A 306 -18.61 5.54 0.64
N GLU A 307 -18.97 5.71 -0.64
CA GLU A 307 -19.35 4.59 -1.51
C GLU A 307 -18.17 3.63 -1.78
N TYR A 308 -16.99 4.15 -2.11
CA TYR A 308 -15.80 3.35 -2.37
C TYR A 308 -15.35 2.61 -1.13
N HIS A 309 -15.44 3.26 0.03
CA HIS A 309 -15.16 2.63 1.31
C HIS A 309 -16.09 1.43 1.54
N LYS A 310 -17.41 1.64 1.50
CA LYS A 310 -18.41 0.56 1.68
C LYS A 310 -18.22 -0.58 0.68
N LYS A 311 -18.05 -0.25 -0.61
CA LYS A 311 -17.81 -1.25 -1.67
C LYS A 311 -16.50 -2.02 -1.46
N SER A 312 -15.45 -1.36 -0.98
CA SER A 312 -14.17 -2.01 -0.71
C SER A 312 -14.26 -3.02 0.42
N VAL A 313 -14.92 -2.65 1.52
CA VAL A 313 -15.12 -3.52 2.68
C VAL A 313 -15.95 -4.73 2.27
N ALA A 314 -17.11 -4.48 1.66
CA ALA A 314 -17.99 -5.53 1.14
C ALA A 314 -17.27 -6.49 0.19
N ARG A 315 -16.51 -5.99 -0.80
CA ARG A 315 -15.74 -6.85 -1.72
C ARG A 315 -14.77 -7.72 -0.95
N TYR A 316 -14.03 -7.12 -0.02
CA TYR A 316 -13.03 -7.83 0.78
C TYR A 316 -13.65 -8.97 1.60
N GLU A 317 -14.74 -8.69 2.31
CA GLU A 317 -15.49 -9.67 3.10
C GLU A 317 -16.06 -10.78 2.21
N ALA A 318 -16.67 -10.41 1.08
CA ALA A 318 -17.24 -11.35 0.12
C ALA A 318 -16.20 -12.33 -0.43
N LYS A 319 -14.99 -11.84 -0.77
CA LYS A 319 -13.88 -12.67 -1.22
C LYS A 319 -13.43 -13.64 -0.14
N ASN A 320 -13.21 -13.16 1.09
CA ASN A 320 -12.75 -14.02 2.17
C ASN A 320 -13.77 -15.09 2.54
N PHE A 321 -15.05 -14.73 2.51
CA PHE A 321 -16.15 -15.66 2.65
C PHE A 321 -16.16 -16.71 1.54
N PHE A 322 -16.03 -16.29 0.29
CA PHE A 322 -16.01 -17.19 -0.87
C PHE A 322 -14.81 -18.15 -0.84
N LEU A 323 -13.60 -17.62 -0.60
CA LEU A 323 -12.37 -18.42 -0.51
C LEU A 323 -12.43 -19.41 0.66
N THR A 324 -12.96 -18.98 1.80
CA THR A 324 -13.17 -19.85 2.96
C THR A 324 -14.12 -20.99 2.64
N SER A 325 -15.24 -20.68 1.98
CA SER A 325 -16.26 -21.67 1.64
C SER A 325 -15.73 -22.66 0.61
N TYR A 326 -15.04 -22.16 -0.42
CA TYR A 326 -14.39 -22.98 -1.43
C TYR A 326 -13.36 -23.94 -0.83
N LYS A 327 -12.50 -23.46 0.09
CA LYS A 327 -11.54 -24.31 0.82
C LYS A 327 -12.22 -25.37 1.70
N GLN A 328 -13.45 -25.14 2.14
CA GLN A 328 -14.27 -26.12 2.87
C GLN A 328 -15.06 -27.05 1.93
N GLY A 329 -14.80 -27.02 0.61
CA GLY A 329 -15.52 -27.82 -0.38
C GLY A 329 -16.93 -27.32 -0.68
N LYS A 330 -17.30 -26.10 -0.23
CA LYS A 330 -18.62 -25.51 -0.45
C LYS A 330 -18.56 -24.53 -1.62
N LEU A 331 -19.27 -24.85 -2.70
CA LEU A 331 -19.54 -23.92 -3.78
C LEU A 331 -20.82 -23.12 -3.43
N ILE A 332 -20.73 -21.80 -3.37
CA ILE A 332 -21.87 -20.95 -3.01
C ILE A 332 -22.53 -20.42 -4.27
N PRO A 333 -23.79 -20.81 -4.59
CA PRO A 333 -24.49 -20.31 -5.76
C PRO A 333 -24.68 -18.78 -5.71
N LEU A 334 -24.70 -18.15 -6.89
CA LEU A 334 -24.88 -16.70 -7.04
C LEU A 334 -26.05 -16.16 -6.21
N ASN A 335 -27.19 -16.84 -6.18
CA ASN A 335 -28.38 -16.36 -5.44
C ASN A 335 -28.11 -16.27 -3.94
N GLN A 336 -27.46 -17.28 -3.35
CA GLN A 336 -27.09 -17.28 -1.94
C GLN A 336 -25.99 -16.27 -1.65
N PHE A 337 -25.00 -16.14 -2.54
CA PHE A 337 -23.96 -15.13 -2.42
C PHE A 337 -24.55 -13.71 -2.43
N LYS A 338 -25.51 -13.44 -3.31
CA LYS A 338 -26.19 -12.14 -3.43
C LYS A 338 -27.11 -11.81 -2.26
N GLN A 339 -27.58 -12.81 -1.50
CA GLN A 339 -28.29 -12.57 -0.24
C GLN A 339 -27.35 -12.06 0.86
N LEU A 340 -26.10 -12.54 0.86
CA LEU A 340 -25.09 -12.15 1.84
C LEU A 340 -24.38 -10.85 1.45
N PHE A 341 -24.13 -10.63 0.15
CA PHE A 341 -23.39 -9.49 -0.39
C PHE A 341 -24.17 -8.82 -1.54
N PRO A 342 -25.29 -8.14 -1.23
CA PRO A 342 -26.19 -7.55 -2.23
C PRO A 342 -25.56 -6.43 -3.05
N GLU A 343 -24.54 -5.75 -2.53
CA GLU A 343 -23.79 -4.68 -3.20
C GLU A 343 -22.76 -5.17 -4.23
N ILE A 344 -22.42 -6.46 -4.23
CA ILE A 344 -21.41 -7.03 -5.14
C ILE A 344 -22.03 -7.30 -6.52
N PRO A 345 -21.50 -6.73 -7.62
CA PRO A 345 -22.03 -6.99 -8.97
C PRO A 345 -21.93 -8.47 -9.36
N ARG A 346 -22.87 -8.94 -10.17
CA ARG A 346 -22.85 -10.30 -10.71
C ARG A 346 -21.56 -10.61 -11.49
N SER A 347 -21.02 -9.63 -12.20
CA SER A 347 -19.75 -9.77 -12.93
C SER A 347 -18.51 -9.90 -12.04
N THR A 348 -18.60 -9.51 -10.77
CA THR A 348 -17.50 -9.69 -9.79
C THR A 348 -17.56 -11.05 -9.11
N TYR A 349 -18.72 -11.71 -9.12
CA TYR A 349 -18.89 -13.06 -8.58
C TYR A 349 -18.25 -14.13 -9.47
N TYR A 350 -18.40 -13.98 -10.80
CA TYR A 350 -17.72 -14.82 -11.79
C TYR A 350 -16.28 -14.38 -11.94
#